data_AF-A0A955V5C5-F1
#
_entry.id   AF-A0A955V5C5-F1
#
_cell.length_a   1.000
_cell.length_b   1.000
_cell.length_c   1.000
_cell.angle_alpha   90.00
_cell.angle_beta   90.00
_cell.angle_gamma   90.00
#
_symmetry.space_group_name_H-M   'P 1'
#
loop_
_entity.id
_entity.type
_entity.pdbx_description
1 polymer ?
#
loop_
_entity_poly.entity_id
_entity_poly.type
_entity_poly.pdbx_seq_one_letter_code
_entity_poly.pdbx_strand_id
1 'polypeptide(L)'
;MRHVTSLLFGLLAAVPLLAACGDDGGGSSGVTSPSRIDEEMAATFCDILASCDATSAQTETRIYAWLAAAAGPAACRDYIGSIVAGDPATSREALVAAGRITFDGAAFSRCLATARATCDVSLDAVPDCRAAFAGTVAPGGACRVDDECAGGFCDGNQGGDCDGVCKALPGIGEACPDYRCRVGSELAACLDGLCVVVSRTTAQLGETCDVLTDAATLPTCAAGLVCGYGDVGQNACVAPLPSGSPCTSSRLCPEGELCVDGTCAAVALAVTAGAACSVDGVSAPFCNPMSRLSCIDGTCQPWGNGAAGTVCPQGSDSPNVCATGLWCDATSRCADRKADDLPCDNDAECLSGTCDYVSGTCQPPVCE
;
A
#
# COMPACT_ATOMS: atom_id res chain seq x y z
N MET A 1 -70.67 -30.17 -27.71
CA MET A 1 -70.64 -28.80 -27.15
C MET A 1 -69.34 -28.18 -27.68
N ARG A 2 -69.38 -27.15 -28.55
CA ARG A 2 -69.20 -25.71 -28.21
C ARG A 2 -67.96 -25.48 -27.31
N HIS A 3 -66.88 -24.76 -27.67
CA HIS A 3 -66.38 -24.04 -28.89
C HIS A 3 -64.80 -24.15 -28.86
N VAL A 4 -63.95 -24.08 -29.91
CA VAL A 4 -63.77 -23.17 -31.09
C VAL A 4 -63.26 -21.78 -30.66
N THR A 5 -62.07 -21.24 -30.99
CA THR A 5 -60.88 -21.60 -31.85
C THR A 5 -59.62 -20.92 -31.21
N SER A 6 -58.35 -20.92 -31.66
CA SER A 6 -57.55 -21.29 -32.87
C SER A 6 -56.07 -21.55 -32.40
N LEU A 7 -55.04 -22.04 -33.12
CA LEU A 7 -54.67 -22.23 -34.54
C LEU A 7 -54.05 -21.00 -35.29
N LEU A 8 -52.71 -20.96 -35.40
CA LEU A 8 -51.92 -20.26 -36.46
C LEU A 8 -50.57 -20.99 -36.70
N PHE A 9 -49.89 -20.73 -37.83
CA PHE A 9 -48.93 -21.65 -38.47
C PHE A 9 -47.83 -20.90 -39.26
N GLY A 10 -46.65 -21.52 -39.44
CA GLY A 10 -45.55 -21.03 -40.29
C GLY A 10 -44.31 -20.56 -39.50
N LEU A 11 -43.09 -20.60 -40.04
CA LEU A 11 -42.66 -21.03 -41.38
C LEU A 11 -41.27 -21.71 -41.29
N LEU A 12 -41.02 -22.77 -42.06
CA LEU A 12 -39.66 -23.31 -42.19
C LEU A 12 -38.85 -22.44 -43.16
N ALA A 13 -37.65 -22.03 -42.75
CA ALA A 13 -36.61 -21.52 -43.63
C ALA A 13 -35.33 -22.34 -43.38
N ALA A 14 -34.74 -22.92 -44.43
CA ALA A 14 -33.48 -23.62 -44.33
C ALA A 14 -32.31 -22.62 -44.36
N VAL A 15 -31.51 -22.59 -43.29
CA VAL A 15 -30.30 -21.77 -43.19
C VAL A 15 -29.09 -22.68 -43.43
N PRO A 16 -28.12 -22.33 -44.29
CA PRO A 16 -26.93 -23.14 -44.49
C PRO A 16 -26.04 -23.14 -43.24
N LEU A 17 -25.42 -24.28 -42.95
CA LEU A 17 -24.38 -24.42 -41.93
C LEU A 17 -23.11 -23.68 -42.37
N LEU A 18 -23.06 -22.38 -42.08
CA LEU A 18 -21.80 -21.66 -41.97
C LEU A 18 -21.08 -22.16 -40.72
N ALA A 19 -19.90 -22.76 -40.90
CA ALA A 19 -19.00 -23.04 -39.80
C ALA A 19 -18.43 -21.72 -39.27
N ALA A 20 -19.15 -21.11 -38.33
CA ALA A 20 -18.60 -20.04 -37.52
C ALA A 20 -17.49 -20.65 -36.65
N CYS A 21 -16.24 -20.35 -36.98
CA CYS A 21 -15.18 -20.45 -35.98
C CYS A 21 -15.59 -19.52 -34.83
N GLY A 22 -15.87 -20.09 -33.67
CA GLY A 22 -16.01 -19.32 -32.44
C GLY A 22 -14.66 -18.67 -32.17
N ASP A 23 -14.54 -17.39 -32.54
CA ASP A 23 -13.42 -16.58 -32.11
C ASP A 23 -13.68 -16.28 -30.63
N ASP A 24 -13.25 -17.22 -29.78
CA ASP A 24 -13.28 -17.13 -28.31
C ASP A 24 -12.26 -16.07 -27.89
N GLY A 25 -12.57 -14.83 -28.28
CA GLY A 25 -11.85 -13.62 -27.97
C GLY A 25 -11.96 -13.37 -26.48
N GLY A 26 -11.09 -14.04 -25.72
CA GLY A 26 -10.71 -13.71 -24.36
C GLY A 26 -10.02 -12.36 -24.34
N GLY A 27 -10.78 -11.31 -24.66
CA GLY A 27 -10.38 -9.94 -24.51
C GLY A 27 -10.08 -9.72 -23.05
N SER A 28 -8.79 -9.61 -22.74
CA SER A 28 -8.31 -9.29 -21.40
C SER A 28 -9.11 -8.09 -20.92
N SER A 29 -9.88 -8.29 -19.84
CA SER A 29 -10.74 -7.25 -19.26
C SER A 29 -9.86 -6.25 -18.53
N GLY A 30 -9.14 -5.44 -19.32
CA GLY A 30 -8.30 -4.36 -18.82
C GLY A 30 -9.09 -3.44 -17.92
N VAL A 31 -8.42 -2.83 -16.95
CA VAL A 31 -9.06 -2.08 -15.88
C VAL A 31 -9.55 -0.73 -16.43
N THR A 32 -10.74 -0.75 -17.04
CA THR A 32 -11.34 0.41 -17.71
C THR A 32 -12.26 1.25 -16.83
N SER A 33 -12.53 0.82 -15.60
CA SER A 33 -13.31 1.59 -14.61
C SER A 33 -12.38 2.13 -13.53
N PRO A 34 -12.47 3.43 -13.16
CA PRO A 34 -11.86 3.95 -11.95
C PRO A 34 -12.36 3.22 -10.70
N SER A 35 -13.59 2.71 -10.69
CA SER A 35 -14.25 2.08 -9.53
C SER A 35 -13.73 0.68 -9.14
N ARG A 36 -12.49 0.36 -9.53
CA ARG A 36 -11.77 -0.90 -9.29
C ARG A 36 -10.25 -0.67 -9.19
N ILE A 37 -9.80 0.57 -8.99
CA ILE A 37 -8.36 0.88 -8.89
C ILE A 37 -7.77 0.16 -7.69
N ASP A 38 -8.43 0.30 -6.53
CA ASP A 38 -7.90 -0.20 -5.26
C ASP A 38 -7.99 -1.74 -5.19
N GLU A 39 -9.06 -2.32 -5.76
CA GLU A 39 -9.23 -3.78 -5.92
C GLU A 39 -8.11 -4.39 -6.76
N GLU A 40 -7.79 -3.78 -7.91
CA GLU A 40 -6.79 -4.28 -8.84
C GLU A 40 -5.35 -4.00 -8.38
N MET A 41 -5.10 -2.91 -7.63
CA MET A 41 -3.85 -2.71 -6.90
C MET A 41 -3.65 -3.79 -5.83
N ALA A 42 -4.63 -4.03 -4.97
CA ALA A 42 -4.56 -5.04 -3.92
C ALA A 42 -4.43 -6.46 -4.49
N ALA A 43 -5.15 -6.77 -5.57
CA ALA A 43 -4.98 -8.02 -6.30
C ALA A 43 -3.55 -8.16 -6.85
N THR A 44 -3.02 -7.12 -7.49
CA THR A 44 -1.66 -7.11 -8.05
C THR A 44 -0.58 -7.30 -7.00
N PHE A 45 -0.68 -6.60 -5.87
CA PHE A 45 0.27 -6.73 -4.75
C PHE A 45 0.25 -8.15 -4.16
N CYS A 46 -0.93 -8.72 -3.92
CA CYS A 46 -1.05 -10.09 -3.43
C CYS A 46 -0.63 -11.15 -4.45
N ASP A 47 -0.81 -10.90 -5.76
CA ASP A 47 -0.31 -11.78 -6.82
C ASP A 47 1.23 -11.77 -6.86
N ILE A 48 1.87 -10.61 -6.68
CA ILE A 48 3.34 -10.49 -6.55
C ILE A 48 3.80 -11.28 -5.31
N LEU A 49 3.24 -11.01 -4.13
CA LEU A 49 3.61 -11.70 -2.88
C LEU A 49 3.44 -13.23 -2.93
N ALA A 50 2.52 -13.74 -3.76
CA ALA A 50 2.23 -15.18 -3.86
C ALA A 50 2.99 -15.89 -4.99
N SER A 51 3.59 -15.17 -5.95
CA SER A 51 4.21 -15.74 -7.15
C SER A 51 5.70 -15.41 -7.32
N CYS A 52 6.18 -14.34 -6.68
CA CYS A 52 7.56 -13.89 -6.76
C CYS A 52 8.43 -14.49 -5.65
N ASP A 53 9.70 -14.75 -5.98
CA ASP A 53 10.69 -15.22 -5.01
C ASP A 53 11.08 -14.07 -4.06
N ALA A 54 10.84 -14.27 -2.76
CA ALA A 54 11.13 -13.32 -1.69
C ALA A 54 12.64 -13.00 -1.54
N THR A 55 13.54 -13.72 -2.22
CA THR A 55 14.96 -13.37 -2.32
C THR A 55 15.27 -12.27 -3.33
N SER A 56 14.31 -11.90 -4.20
CA SER A 56 14.46 -10.90 -5.26
C SER A 56 13.74 -9.57 -4.97
N ALA A 57 12.68 -9.61 -4.17
CA ALA A 57 11.93 -8.42 -3.77
C ALA A 57 12.55 -7.77 -2.51
N GLN A 58 12.33 -6.46 -2.32
CA GLN A 58 12.95 -5.67 -1.25
C GLN A 58 12.63 -6.26 0.14
N THR A 59 13.57 -6.19 1.09
CA THR A 59 13.55 -6.94 2.36
C THR A 59 12.24 -6.90 3.15
N GLU A 60 11.50 -5.78 3.09
CA GLU A 60 10.19 -5.62 3.74
C GLU A 60 9.11 -6.54 3.17
N THR A 61 9.11 -6.77 1.85
CA THR A 61 8.14 -7.65 1.16
C THR A 61 8.21 -9.09 1.65
N ARG A 62 9.35 -9.55 2.19
CA ARG A 62 9.53 -10.91 2.73
C ARG A 62 8.58 -11.19 3.89
N ILE A 63 8.36 -10.20 4.76
CA ILE A 63 7.41 -10.29 5.89
C ILE A 63 5.98 -10.33 5.35
N TYR A 64 5.64 -9.45 4.41
CA TYR A 64 4.30 -9.43 3.80
C TYR A 64 4.00 -10.71 3.01
N ALA A 65 4.98 -11.30 2.30
CA ALA A 65 4.83 -12.56 1.57
C ALA A 65 4.56 -13.74 2.52
N TRP A 66 5.30 -13.83 3.62
CA TRP A 66 5.08 -14.82 4.67
C TRP A 66 3.69 -14.68 5.33
N LEU A 67 3.25 -13.46 5.64
CA LEU A 67 1.90 -13.18 6.14
C LEU A 67 0.81 -13.56 5.12
N ALA A 68 1.01 -13.23 3.84
CA ALA A 68 0.07 -13.50 2.75
C ALA A 68 -0.04 -15.00 2.44
N ALA A 69 1.08 -15.72 2.44
CA ALA A 69 1.12 -17.17 2.24
C ALA A 69 0.37 -17.93 3.36
N ALA A 70 0.46 -17.44 4.60
CA ALA A 70 -0.27 -18.01 5.73
C ALA A 70 -1.77 -17.65 5.73
N ALA A 71 -2.13 -16.41 5.40
CA ALA A 71 -3.53 -15.95 5.40
C ALA A 71 -4.32 -16.40 4.16
N GLY A 72 -3.64 -16.62 3.04
CA GLY A 72 -4.21 -16.96 1.74
C GLY A 72 -4.65 -15.73 0.90
N PRO A 73 -4.84 -15.90 -0.43
CA PRO A 73 -4.98 -14.76 -1.34
C PRO A 73 -6.19 -13.85 -1.08
N ALA A 74 -7.33 -14.41 -0.63
CA ALA A 74 -8.52 -13.62 -0.35
C ALA A 74 -8.33 -12.70 0.87
N ALA A 75 -7.70 -13.21 1.93
CA ALA A 75 -7.41 -12.46 3.14
C ALA A 75 -6.33 -11.39 2.90
N CYS A 76 -5.30 -11.72 2.10
CA CYS A 76 -4.34 -10.73 1.61
C CYS A 76 -5.04 -9.59 0.86
N ARG A 77 -5.93 -9.88 -0.10
CA ARG A 77 -6.60 -8.85 -0.90
C ARG A 77 -7.56 -7.97 -0.08
N ASP A 78 -8.26 -8.54 0.89
CA ASP A 78 -9.10 -7.80 1.85
C ASP A 78 -8.25 -6.86 2.74
N TYR A 79 -7.12 -7.36 3.26
CA TYR A 79 -6.20 -6.57 4.07
C TYR A 79 -5.52 -5.44 3.27
N ILE A 80 -4.88 -5.76 2.15
CA ILE A 80 -4.22 -4.77 1.28
C ILE A 80 -5.23 -3.80 0.67
N GLY A 81 -6.45 -4.25 0.35
CA GLY A 81 -7.54 -3.38 -0.08
C GLY A 81 -7.87 -2.30 0.95
N SER A 82 -7.94 -2.65 2.24
CA SER A 82 -8.09 -1.67 3.33
C SER A 82 -6.86 -0.76 3.54
N ILE A 83 -5.68 -1.08 2.99
CA ILE A 83 -4.51 -0.18 2.99
C ILE A 83 -4.56 0.77 1.78
N VAL A 84 -4.88 0.26 0.59
CA VAL A 84 -4.87 1.05 -0.65
C VAL A 84 -6.01 2.06 -0.70
N ALA A 85 -7.19 1.72 -0.18
CA ALA A 85 -8.35 2.62 -0.16
C ALA A 85 -8.14 3.89 0.68
N GLY A 86 -7.27 3.83 1.70
CA GLY A 86 -6.84 4.97 2.51
C GLY A 86 -7.98 5.81 3.09
N ASP A 87 -7.93 7.12 2.85
CA ASP A 87 -9.06 8.03 3.09
C ASP A 87 -9.91 8.17 1.80
N PRO A 88 -11.22 7.86 1.82
CA PRO A 88 -12.12 8.07 0.69
C PRO A 88 -12.09 9.46 0.08
N ALA A 89 -11.82 10.54 0.83
CA ALA A 89 -11.77 11.90 0.28
C ALA A 89 -10.50 12.16 -0.56
N THR A 90 -9.43 11.40 -0.34
CA THR A 90 -8.16 11.45 -1.10
C THR A 90 -7.90 10.18 -1.94
N SER A 91 -8.77 9.17 -1.85
CA SER A 91 -8.74 7.95 -2.67
C SER A 91 -8.76 8.27 -4.16
N ARG A 92 -8.00 7.50 -4.96
CA ARG A 92 -7.88 7.77 -6.41
C ARG A 92 -9.22 7.68 -7.14
N GLU A 93 -10.13 6.80 -6.68
CA GLU A 93 -11.48 6.70 -7.23
C GLU A 93 -12.29 7.99 -7.02
N ALA A 94 -12.21 8.60 -5.83
CA ALA A 94 -12.87 9.87 -5.52
C ALA A 94 -12.20 11.06 -6.24
N LEU A 95 -10.86 11.09 -6.33
CA LEU A 95 -10.15 12.14 -7.07
C LEU A 95 -10.48 12.13 -8.56
N VAL A 96 -10.66 10.95 -9.17
CA VAL A 96 -11.18 10.83 -10.55
C VAL A 96 -12.63 11.30 -10.63
N ALA A 97 -13.50 10.90 -9.69
CA ALA A 97 -14.90 11.31 -9.67
C ALA A 97 -15.08 12.83 -9.48
N ALA A 98 -14.18 13.48 -8.73
CA ALA A 98 -14.11 14.93 -8.57
C ALA A 98 -13.44 15.65 -9.76
N GLY A 99 -12.86 14.93 -10.72
CA GLY A 99 -12.11 15.48 -11.84
C GLY A 99 -10.78 16.14 -11.45
N ARG A 100 -10.26 15.84 -10.25
CA ARG A 100 -9.01 16.35 -9.67
C ARG A 100 -7.78 15.60 -10.19
N ILE A 101 -7.98 14.34 -10.60
CA ILE A 101 -7.04 13.57 -11.43
C ILE A 101 -7.77 12.98 -12.65
N THR A 102 -6.99 12.66 -13.68
CA THR A 102 -7.43 11.84 -14.83
C THR A 102 -6.85 10.43 -14.72
N PHE A 103 -7.52 9.45 -15.33
CA PHE A 103 -7.16 8.02 -15.29
C PHE A 103 -7.02 7.43 -16.70
N ASP A 104 -5.86 6.88 -17.02
CA ASP A 104 -5.64 6.00 -18.18
C ASP A 104 -5.63 4.53 -17.73
N GLY A 105 -6.79 3.88 -17.83
CA GLY A 105 -6.95 2.46 -17.51
C GLY A 105 -6.12 1.51 -18.40
N ALA A 106 -5.70 1.94 -19.59
CA ALA A 106 -4.79 1.17 -20.44
C ALA A 106 -3.34 1.29 -19.98
N ALA A 107 -2.89 2.46 -19.52
CA ALA A 107 -1.61 2.62 -18.83
C ALA A 107 -1.60 1.86 -17.49
N PHE A 108 -2.66 1.98 -16.70
CA PHE A 108 -2.83 1.22 -15.47
C PHE A 108 -2.80 -0.31 -15.69
N SER A 109 -3.43 -0.80 -16.76
CA SER A 109 -3.35 -2.23 -17.10
C SER A 109 -1.93 -2.69 -17.45
N ARG A 110 -1.12 -1.84 -18.11
CA ARG A 110 0.30 -2.12 -18.40
C ARG A 110 1.19 -2.00 -17.16
N CYS A 111 0.91 -1.03 -16.29
CA CYS A 111 1.49 -0.85 -14.97
C CYS A 111 1.40 -2.14 -14.14
N LEU A 112 0.17 -2.62 -13.92
CA LEU A 112 -0.09 -3.80 -13.08
C LEU A 112 0.42 -5.11 -13.72
N ALA A 113 0.52 -5.17 -15.05
CA ALA A 113 1.18 -6.28 -15.75
C ALA A 113 2.71 -6.23 -15.59
N THR A 114 3.31 -5.04 -15.65
CA THR A 114 4.75 -4.83 -15.47
C THR A 114 5.17 -5.16 -14.05
N ALA A 115 4.46 -4.65 -13.04
CA ALA A 115 4.74 -4.93 -11.63
C ALA A 115 4.75 -6.43 -11.30
N ARG A 116 3.79 -7.21 -11.83
CA ARG A 116 3.80 -8.69 -11.75
C ARG A 116 5.01 -9.31 -12.46
N ALA A 117 5.39 -8.80 -13.62
CA ALA A 117 6.50 -9.35 -14.42
C ALA A 117 7.89 -9.00 -13.87
N THR A 118 8.04 -7.88 -13.15
CA THR A 118 9.30 -7.44 -12.53
C THR A 118 9.40 -7.77 -11.04
N CYS A 119 8.33 -8.26 -10.42
CA CYS A 119 8.24 -8.50 -8.98
C CYS A 119 8.52 -7.26 -8.11
N ASP A 120 8.28 -6.06 -8.64
CA ASP A 120 8.46 -4.81 -7.90
C ASP A 120 7.10 -4.26 -7.45
N VAL A 121 6.95 -4.05 -6.13
CA VAL A 121 5.78 -3.43 -5.52
C VAL A 121 5.85 -1.90 -5.54
N SER A 122 7.00 -1.32 -5.85
CA SER A 122 7.22 0.11 -6.02
C SER A 122 6.65 0.58 -7.36
N LEU A 123 5.31 0.69 -7.44
CA LEU A 123 4.60 1.12 -8.64
C LEU A 123 5.13 2.45 -9.18
N ASP A 124 5.51 3.38 -8.31
CA ASP A 124 6.04 4.70 -8.68
C ASP A 124 7.32 4.63 -9.51
N ALA A 125 8.07 3.52 -9.47
CA ALA A 125 9.23 3.30 -10.32
C ALA A 125 8.86 2.97 -11.78
N VAL A 126 7.68 2.40 -12.02
CA VAL A 126 7.20 1.96 -13.34
C VAL A 126 6.59 3.14 -14.13
N PRO A 127 7.11 3.50 -15.32
CA PRO A 127 6.61 4.65 -16.08
C PRO A 127 5.13 4.57 -16.45
N ASP A 128 4.60 3.38 -16.75
CA ASP A 128 3.18 3.18 -17.05
C ASP A 128 2.28 3.37 -15.82
N CYS A 129 2.80 3.21 -14.59
CA CYS A 129 2.03 3.51 -13.37
C CYS A 129 1.95 5.03 -13.16
N ARG A 130 3.07 5.75 -13.35
CA ARG A 130 3.08 7.22 -13.36
C ARG A 130 2.23 7.83 -14.48
N ALA A 131 2.06 7.12 -15.59
CA ALA A 131 1.18 7.53 -16.70
C ALA A 131 -0.30 7.14 -16.51
N ALA A 132 -0.62 6.27 -15.53
CA ALA A 132 -1.99 5.87 -15.24
C ALA A 132 -2.83 6.98 -14.60
N PHE A 133 -2.17 7.92 -13.90
CA PHE A 133 -2.80 9.02 -13.18
C PHE A 133 -2.13 10.34 -13.55
N ALA A 134 -2.92 11.39 -13.80
CA ALA A 134 -2.40 12.73 -14.02
C ALA A 134 -3.31 13.79 -13.41
N GLY A 135 -2.75 14.56 -12.47
CA GLY A 135 -3.42 15.67 -11.79
C GLY A 135 -3.91 16.77 -12.72
N THR A 136 -5.06 17.36 -12.39
CA THR A 136 -5.69 18.44 -13.16
C THR A 136 -5.55 19.81 -12.50
N VAL A 137 -5.16 19.86 -11.22
CA VAL A 137 -5.00 21.11 -10.47
C VAL A 137 -3.71 21.79 -10.94
N ALA A 138 -3.86 22.95 -11.59
CA ALA A 138 -2.73 23.74 -12.05
C ALA A 138 -1.90 24.31 -10.88
N PRO A 139 -0.59 24.59 -11.05
CA PRO A 139 0.21 25.23 -10.03
C PRO A 139 -0.42 26.53 -9.50
N GLY A 140 -0.44 26.69 -8.18
CA GLY A 140 -1.17 27.76 -7.48
C GLY A 140 -2.64 27.44 -7.16
N GLY A 141 -3.17 26.28 -7.59
CA GLY A 141 -4.49 25.78 -7.20
C GLY A 141 -4.47 24.98 -5.89
N ALA A 142 -5.62 24.87 -5.23
CA ALA A 142 -5.79 24.17 -3.96
C ALA A 142 -5.79 22.63 -4.12
N CYS A 143 -5.06 21.91 -3.27
CA CYS A 143 -4.85 20.46 -3.31
C CYS A 143 -4.88 19.84 -1.89
N ARG A 144 -4.82 18.51 -1.79
CA ARG A 144 -4.73 17.72 -0.55
C ARG A 144 -3.63 16.67 -0.62
N VAL A 145 -3.43 16.08 -1.81
CA VAL A 145 -2.37 15.09 -2.08
C VAL A 145 -1.65 15.39 -3.40
N ASP A 146 -0.44 14.87 -3.55
CA ASP A 146 0.44 15.14 -4.70
C ASP A 146 -0.19 14.79 -6.06
N ASP A 147 -0.90 13.65 -6.14
CA ASP A 147 -1.52 13.14 -7.36
C ASP A 147 -2.44 14.15 -8.07
N GLU A 148 -3.04 15.09 -7.33
CA GLU A 148 -3.95 16.12 -7.84
C GLU A 148 -3.24 17.21 -8.67
N CYS A 149 -1.94 17.40 -8.46
CA CYS A 149 -1.18 18.51 -9.01
C CYS A 149 -0.60 18.20 -10.39
N ALA A 150 -0.93 19.03 -11.38
CA ALA A 150 -0.56 18.84 -12.79
C ALA A 150 0.96 18.92 -13.03
N GLY A 151 1.67 17.80 -12.88
CA GLY A 151 3.13 17.73 -12.94
C GLY A 151 3.81 18.34 -11.70
N GLY A 152 3.11 18.33 -10.56
CA GLY A 152 3.50 19.02 -9.34
C GLY A 152 3.50 18.15 -8.09
N PHE A 153 3.48 18.81 -6.94
CA PHE A 153 3.26 18.23 -5.62
C PHE A 153 2.36 19.18 -4.81
N CYS A 154 1.71 18.66 -3.77
CA CYS A 154 0.88 19.46 -2.89
C CYS A 154 1.70 20.03 -1.73
N ASP A 155 1.81 21.35 -1.69
CA ASP A 155 2.52 22.10 -0.65
C ASP A 155 1.59 22.39 0.52
N GLY A 156 1.81 21.71 1.64
CA GLY A 156 0.97 21.80 2.83
C GLY A 156 1.04 20.52 3.67
N ASN A 157 0.30 20.50 4.79
CA ASN A 157 0.21 19.34 5.68
C ASN A 157 -0.67 18.24 5.06
N GLN A 158 -0.05 17.39 4.23
CA GLN A 158 -0.72 16.26 3.59
C GLN A 158 -1.28 15.29 4.64
N GLY A 159 -2.62 15.20 4.73
CA GLY A 159 -3.34 14.37 5.71
C GLY A 159 -4.23 15.12 6.70
N GLY A 160 -4.25 16.46 6.71
CA GLY A 160 -5.23 17.27 7.45
C GLY A 160 -6.33 17.87 6.55
N ASP A 161 -7.34 18.53 7.16
CA ASP A 161 -8.41 19.22 6.40
C ASP A 161 -7.95 20.51 5.68
N CYS A 162 -6.72 20.96 5.90
CA CYS A 162 -6.12 22.08 5.19
C CYS A 162 -5.86 21.72 3.72
N ASP A 163 -6.56 22.39 2.80
CA ASP A 163 -6.15 22.39 1.39
C ASP A 163 -4.79 23.11 1.26
N GLY A 164 -3.75 22.38 0.83
CA GLY A 164 -2.46 22.92 0.43
C GLY A 164 -2.50 23.56 -0.97
N VAL A 165 -1.34 23.94 -1.50
CA VAL A 165 -1.21 24.60 -2.82
C VAL A 165 -0.33 23.79 -3.76
N CYS A 166 -0.77 23.55 -5.00
CA CYS A 166 0.05 22.85 -5.98
C CYS A 166 1.29 23.66 -6.35
N LYS A 167 2.47 23.13 -6.02
CA LYS A 167 3.77 23.61 -6.53
C LYS A 167 4.24 22.73 -7.69
N ALA A 168 4.99 23.30 -8.63
CA ALA A 168 5.62 22.50 -9.68
C ALA A 168 6.81 21.74 -9.11
N LEU A 169 6.97 20.46 -9.46
CA LEU A 169 8.15 19.68 -9.08
C LEU A 169 9.39 20.20 -9.85
N PRO A 170 10.53 20.45 -9.18
CA PRO A 170 11.75 20.92 -9.83
C PRO A 170 12.33 19.85 -10.76
N GLY A 171 12.84 20.29 -11.92
CA GLY A 171 13.49 19.44 -12.91
C GLY A 171 14.94 19.09 -12.57
N ILE A 172 15.53 18.18 -13.33
CA ILE A 172 16.95 17.78 -13.17
C ILE A 172 17.87 19.01 -13.30
N GLY A 173 18.74 19.21 -12.33
CA GLY A 173 19.63 20.37 -12.20
C GLY A 173 18.99 21.62 -11.55
N GLU A 174 17.69 21.61 -11.25
CA GLU A 174 17.04 22.64 -10.43
C GLU A 174 17.16 22.30 -8.93
N ALA A 175 16.96 23.31 -8.08
CA ALA A 175 17.03 23.14 -6.64
C ALA A 175 15.79 22.43 -6.08
N CYS A 176 16.00 21.52 -5.14
CA CYS A 176 14.96 20.75 -4.46
C CYS A 176 14.87 21.14 -2.97
N PRO A 177 14.16 22.24 -2.63
CA PRO A 177 13.60 22.34 -1.30
C PRO A 177 12.71 21.10 -1.04
N ASP A 178 12.63 20.68 0.22
CA ASP A 178 11.75 19.61 0.67
C ASP A 178 12.01 18.23 0.01
N TYR A 179 13.23 18.05 -0.53
CA TYR A 179 13.78 16.81 -1.13
C TYR A 179 13.03 16.25 -2.35
N ARG A 180 12.01 16.95 -2.85
CA ARG A 180 11.14 16.51 -3.95
C ARG A 180 11.72 16.88 -5.33
N CYS A 181 11.59 15.97 -6.29
CA CYS A 181 12.09 16.14 -7.66
C CYS A 181 11.11 15.59 -8.70
N ARG A 182 11.12 16.15 -9.92
CA ARG A 182 10.26 15.70 -11.01
C ARG A 182 10.77 14.38 -11.60
N VAL A 183 10.14 13.28 -11.20
CA VAL A 183 10.32 11.97 -11.83
C VAL A 183 9.77 12.03 -13.26
N GLY A 184 10.61 11.69 -14.24
CA GLY A 184 10.26 11.72 -15.66
C GLY A 184 9.96 10.32 -16.20
N SER A 185 10.58 9.96 -17.33
CA SER A 185 10.84 8.56 -17.68
C SER A 185 11.85 7.92 -16.71
N GLU A 186 12.78 8.73 -16.20
CA GLU A 186 13.87 8.34 -15.31
C GLU A 186 13.50 8.61 -13.83
N LEU A 187 14.09 7.85 -12.92
CA LEU A 187 14.02 8.12 -11.47
C LEU A 187 14.81 9.41 -11.17
N ALA A 188 14.32 10.19 -10.20
CA ALA A 188 14.97 11.43 -9.76
C ALA A 188 14.91 11.54 -8.24
N ALA A 189 15.95 12.14 -7.64
CA ALA A 189 16.00 12.43 -6.21
C ALA A 189 16.83 13.69 -5.94
N CYS A 190 16.70 14.22 -4.73
CA CYS A 190 17.46 15.38 -4.27
C CYS A 190 18.82 14.96 -3.70
N LEU A 191 19.92 15.45 -4.28
CA LEU A 191 21.29 15.23 -3.83
C LEU A 191 22.01 16.58 -3.77
N ASP A 192 22.64 16.90 -2.64
CA ASP A 192 23.26 18.20 -2.35
C ASP A 192 22.36 19.43 -2.65
N GLY A 193 21.05 19.27 -2.50
CA GLY A 193 20.04 20.30 -2.75
C GLY A 193 19.68 20.49 -4.23
N LEU A 194 20.16 19.64 -5.13
CA LEU A 194 19.84 19.64 -6.57
C LEU A 194 19.16 18.33 -6.99
N CYS A 195 18.23 18.40 -7.95
CA CYS A 195 17.62 17.21 -8.52
C CYS A 195 18.58 16.50 -9.47
N VAL A 196 18.87 15.23 -9.20
CA VAL A 196 19.72 14.36 -10.02
C VAL A 196 18.93 13.16 -10.56
N VAL A 197 19.32 12.66 -11.74
CA VAL A 197 18.80 11.39 -12.27
C VAL A 197 19.40 10.25 -11.46
N VAL A 198 18.55 9.40 -10.89
CA VAL A 198 18.98 8.25 -10.07
C VAL A 198 18.99 6.99 -10.91
N SER A 199 20.07 6.22 -10.81
CA SER A 199 20.14 4.86 -11.36
C SER A 199 20.13 3.83 -10.22
N ARG A 200 19.26 2.81 -10.32
CA ARG A 200 19.33 1.64 -9.42
C ARG A 200 20.49 0.75 -9.86
N THR A 201 21.32 0.31 -8.92
CA THR A 201 22.47 -0.59 -9.16
C THR A 201 22.37 -1.83 -8.27
N THR A 202 23.15 -2.88 -8.55
CA THR A 202 23.13 -4.14 -7.80
C THR A 202 24.40 -4.34 -6.97
N ALA A 203 24.31 -4.05 -5.68
CA ALA A 203 25.39 -4.15 -4.71
C ALA A 203 25.63 -5.59 -4.24
N GLN A 204 26.91 -5.95 -4.13
CA GLN A 204 27.40 -7.25 -3.67
C GLN A 204 27.62 -7.28 -2.15
N LEU A 205 27.96 -8.45 -1.61
CA LEU A 205 28.23 -8.64 -0.18
C LEU A 205 29.33 -7.69 0.32
N GLY A 206 28.98 -6.81 1.26
CA GLY A 206 29.86 -5.80 1.84
C GLY A 206 29.87 -4.43 1.12
N GLU A 207 29.15 -4.29 0.00
CA GLU A 207 28.97 -3.00 -0.68
C GLU A 207 27.78 -2.22 -0.10
N THR A 208 27.84 -0.89 -0.15
CA THR A 208 26.79 0.01 0.37
C THR A 208 25.44 -0.21 -0.33
N CYS A 209 24.34 -0.04 0.39
CA CYS A 209 22.96 -0.22 -0.08
C CYS A 209 22.01 0.83 0.51
N ASP A 210 20.90 1.08 -0.18
CA ASP A 210 19.77 1.92 0.25
C ASP A 210 20.15 3.35 0.72
N VAL A 211 21.30 3.83 0.26
CA VAL A 211 21.79 5.19 0.46
C VAL A 211 22.08 5.77 -0.92
N LEU A 212 21.52 6.94 -1.23
CA LEU A 212 21.84 7.65 -2.46
C LEU A 212 23.29 8.11 -2.40
N THR A 213 24.11 7.55 -3.29
CA THR A 213 25.55 7.85 -3.40
C THR A 213 25.81 9.15 -4.15
N ASP A 214 26.98 9.77 -3.95
CA ASP A 214 27.51 10.93 -4.67
C ASP A 214 27.42 10.79 -6.21
N ALA A 215 27.42 9.56 -6.72
CA ALA A 215 27.30 9.22 -8.13
C ALA A 215 25.83 9.16 -8.63
N ALA A 216 24.86 9.61 -7.82
CA ALA A 216 23.43 9.44 -8.02
C ALA A 216 23.01 7.97 -8.32
N THR A 217 23.68 7.01 -7.66
CA THR A 217 23.25 5.60 -7.69
C THR A 217 22.55 5.25 -6.39
N LEU A 218 21.43 4.53 -6.48
CA LEU A 218 20.74 3.89 -5.37
C LEU A 218 21.02 2.37 -5.43
N PRO A 219 22.07 1.88 -4.73
CA PRO A 219 22.39 0.47 -4.71
C PRO A 219 21.34 -0.36 -3.98
N THR A 220 20.86 -1.38 -4.65
CA THR A 220 19.97 -2.44 -4.14
C THR A 220 20.76 -3.73 -4.03
N CYS A 221 20.55 -4.53 -2.98
CA CYS A 221 21.35 -5.73 -2.76
C CYS A 221 21.08 -6.83 -3.78
N ALA A 222 22.13 -7.59 -4.15
CA ALA A 222 21.99 -8.78 -4.97
C ALA A 222 21.08 -9.83 -4.31
N ALA A 223 20.42 -10.66 -5.13
CA ALA A 223 19.44 -11.63 -4.65
C ALA A 223 20.01 -12.54 -3.55
N GLY A 224 19.25 -12.70 -2.46
CA GLY A 224 19.67 -13.44 -1.27
C GLY A 224 20.55 -12.67 -0.27
N LEU A 225 20.82 -11.38 -0.51
CA LEU A 225 21.41 -10.45 0.46
C LEU A 225 20.36 -9.44 0.94
N VAL A 226 20.58 -8.85 2.11
CA VAL A 226 19.70 -7.83 2.72
C VAL A 226 20.51 -6.58 3.10
N CYS A 227 19.89 -5.41 3.07
CA CYS A 227 20.56 -4.18 3.49
C CYS A 227 20.65 -4.09 5.02
N GLY A 228 21.88 -3.99 5.55
CA GLY A 228 22.17 -3.99 6.98
C GLY A 228 22.25 -2.57 7.55
N TYR A 229 21.15 -2.08 8.10
CA TYR A 229 21.07 -0.75 8.73
C TYR A 229 21.69 -0.72 10.13
N GLY A 230 22.30 0.40 10.50
CA GLY A 230 22.84 0.63 11.85
C GLY A 230 24.04 -0.26 12.19
N ASP A 231 24.07 -0.78 13.43
CA ASP A 231 25.21 -1.51 14.02
C ASP A 231 25.62 -2.77 13.23
N VAL A 232 24.71 -3.34 12.43
CA VAL A 232 24.94 -4.57 11.66
C VAL A 232 25.06 -4.26 10.16
N GLY A 233 26.02 -3.39 9.81
CA GLY A 233 26.45 -3.23 8.42
C GLY A 233 26.76 -1.81 7.94
N GLN A 234 26.37 -0.75 8.68
CA GLN A 234 26.52 0.64 8.24
C GLN A 234 25.91 0.91 6.84
N ASN A 235 24.71 0.38 6.59
CA ASN A 235 24.00 0.43 5.31
C ASN A 235 24.78 -0.30 4.19
N ALA A 236 25.22 -1.54 4.46
CA ALA A 236 25.87 -2.41 3.49
C ALA A 236 25.11 -3.74 3.32
N CYS A 237 25.23 -4.36 2.16
CA CYS A 237 24.59 -5.65 1.86
C CYS A 237 25.26 -6.76 2.67
N VAL A 238 24.48 -7.41 3.54
CA VAL A 238 24.89 -8.55 4.33
C VAL A 238 24.12 -9.80 3.91
N ALA A 239 24.70 -10.98 4.14
CA ALA A 239 23.92 -12.21 4.10
C ALA A 239 22.94 -12.23 5.30
N PRO A 240 21.72 -12.79 5.15
CA PRO A 240 20.86 -13.06 6.30
C PRO A 240 21.59 -13.85 7.39
N LEU A 241 21.34 -13.46 8.63
CA LEU A 241 21.85 -14.14 9.82
C LEU A 241 21.30 -15.57 9.89
N PRO A 242 22.09 -16.57 10.33
CA PRO A 242 21.55 -17.89 10.62
C PRO A 242 20.52 -17.88 11.75
N SER A 243 19.56 -18.81 11.71
CA SER A 243 18.61 -19.07 12.81
C SER A 243 19.31 -19.18 14.17
N GLY A 244 18.78 -18.51 15.19
CA GLY A 244 19.38 -18.48 16.53
C GLY A 244 20.58 -17.53 16.70
N SER A 245 20.91 -16.71 15.69
CA SER A 245 21.97 -15.71 15.79
C SER A 245 21.49 -14.41 16.46
N PRO A 246 22.37 -13.68 17.17
CA PRO A 246 22.05 -12.34 17.68
C PRO A 246 21.73 -11.36 16.56
N CYS A 247 20.72 -10.51 16.76
CA CYS A 247 20.20 -9.57 15.77
C CYS A 247 19.70 -8.27 16.42
N THR A 248 19.52 -7.23 15.61
CA THR A 248 18.91 -5.95 16.00
C THR A 248 17.65 -5.60 15.20
N SER A 249 17.33 -6.37 14.15
CA SER A 249 16.17 -6.14 13.27
C SER A 249 15.77 -7.44 12.58
N SER A 250 14.46 -7.69 12.47
CA SER A 250 13.90 -8.85 11.75
C SER A 250 14.29 -8.89 10.27
N ARG A 251 14.64 -7.73 9.68
CA ARG A 251 15.15 -7.61 8.30
C ARG A 251 16.41 -8.47 8.05
N LEU A 252 17.17 -8.74 9.10
CA LEU A 252 18.42 -9.51 9.05
C LEU A 252 18.20 -11.03 9.14
N CYS A 253 17.01 -11.50 9.49
CA CYS A 253 16.75 -12.91 9.80
C CYS A 253 16.39 -13.76 8.57
N PRO A 254 16.39 -15.11 8.70
CA PRO A 254 15.88 -16.02 7.67
C PRO A 254 14.40 -15.81 7.35
N GLU A 255 13.90 -16.51 6.33
CA GLU A 255 12.47 -16.41 5.99
C GLU A 255 11.58 -17.06 7.06
N GLY A 256 10.49 -16.38 7.42
CA GLY A 256 9.60 -16.83 8.52
C GLY A 256 10.20 -16.66 9.92
N GLU A 257 11.35 -15.99 10.05
CA GLU A 257 11.95 -15.63 11.33
C GLU A 257 11.86 -14.12 11.59
N LEU A 258 11.65 -13.76 12.85
CA LEU A 258 11.74 -12.38 13.32
C LEU A 258 12.90 -12.26 14.32
N CYS A 259 13.36 -11.03 14.54
CA CYS A 259 14.34 -10.74 15.58
C CYS A 259 13.61 -10.50 16.90
N VAL A 260 13.68 -11.46 17.83
CA VAL A 260 12.97 -11.38 19.11
C VAL A 260 13.91 -11.71 20.27
N ASP A 261 13.79 -10.96 21.36
CA ASP A 261 14.78 -10.92 22.46
C ASP A 261 16.24 -10.82 21.95
N GLY A 262 16.43 -10.06 20.87
CA GLY A 262 17.73 -9.87 20.21
C GLY A 262 18.27 -11.11 19.49
N THR A 263 17.43 -12.10 19.16
CA THR A 263 17.81 -13.35 18.49
C THR A 263 16.90 -13.65 17.31
N CYS A 264 17.43 -14.10 16.16
CA CYS A 264 16.60 -14.57 15.05
C CYS A 264 15.90 -15.88 15.43
N ALA A 265 14.57 -15.88 15.41
CA ALA A 265 13.75 -17.01 15.82
C ALA A 265 12.55 -17.20 14.87
N ALA A 266 12.25 -18.45 14.54
CA ALA A 266 11.06 -18.82 13.77
C ALA A 266 9.79 -18.51 14.57
N VAL A 267 8.95 -17.64 14.02
CA VAL A 267 7.67 -17.26 14.62
C VAL A 267 6.56 -18.11 14.00
N ALA A 268 5.65 -18.61 14.82
CA ALA A 268 4.45 -19.28 14.34
C ALA A 268 3.35 -18.26 14.04
N LEU A 269 2.58 -18.42 12.97
CA LEU A 269 1.41 -17.59 12.68
C LEU A 269 0.11 -18.30 13.06
N ALA A 270 -0.69 -17.63 13.88
CA ALA A 270 -2.08 -17.98 14.12
C ALA A 270 -2.99 -17.26 13.12
N VAL A 271 -3.63 -18.05 12.25
CA VAL A 271 -4.57 -17.61 11.20
C VAL A 271 -6.03 -17.95 11.53
N THR A 272 -6.32 -18.26 12.81
CA THR A 272 -7.66 -18.61 13.29
C THR A 272 -7.98 -17.86 14.60
N ALA A 273 -9.21 -17.36 14.70
CA ALA A 273 -9.70 -16.74 15.93
C ALA A 273 -9.80 -17.76 17.07
N GLY A 274 -9.48 -17.33 18.29
CA GLY A 274 -9.44 -18.18 19.49
C GLY A 274 -8.18 -19.02 19.65
N ALA A 275 -7.24 -18.97 18.71
CA ALA A 275 -5.90 -19.55 18.90
C ALA A 275 -5.16 -18.82 20.03
N ALA A 276 -4.33 -19.54 20.80
CA ALA A 276 -3.44 -18.93 21.77
C ALA A 276 -2.32 -18.13 21.06
N CYS A 277 -1.92 -17.00 21.63
CA CYS A 277 -0.92 -16.11 21.05
C CYS A 277 -0.06 -15.40 22.09
N SER A 278 1.02 -14.77 21.64
CA SER A 278 1.71 -13.74 22.40
C SER A 278 1.96 -12.50 21.54
N VAL A 279 2.09 -11.35 22.19
CA VAL A 279 2.59 -10.11 21.58
C VAL A 279 4.08 -10.20 21.24
N ASP A 280 4.82 -11.12 21.87
CA ASP A 280 6.23 -11.41 21.55
C ASP A 280 6.40 -12.37 20.34
N GLY A 281 5.42 -13.23 20.05
CA GLY A 281 5.52 -14.26 19.01
C GLY A 281 6.49 -15.42 19.29
N VAL A 282 7.19 -15.42 20.44
CA VAL A 282 8.14 -16.45 20.91
C VAL A 282 7.43 -17.52 21.75
N SER A 283 6.64 -17.06 22.73
CA SER A 283 6.03 -17.92 23.74
C SER A 283 4.74 -18.58 23.25
N ALA A 284 4.08 -17.97 22.27
CA ALA A 284 2.95 -18.48 21.51
C ALA A 284 2.86 -17.76 20.15
N PRO A 285 2.13 -18.30 19.16
CA PRO A 285 2.05 -17.73 17.81
C PRO A 285 1.69 -16.24 17.76
N PHE A 286 2.24 -15.52 16.78
CA PHE A 286 1.79 -14.18 16.43
C PHE A 286 0.48 -14.25 15.64
N CYS A 287 -0.49 -13.39 15.94
CA CYS A 287 -1.76 -13.35 15.22
C CYS A 287 -1.58 -12.68 13.86
N ASN A 288 -1.99 -13.34 12.78
CA ASN A 288 -1.76 -12.82 11.43
C ASN A 288 -2.69 -11.61 11.14
N PRO A 289 -2.16 -10.38 10.94
CA PRO A 289 -2.98 -9.22 10.62
C PRO A 289 -3.70 -9.34 9.27
N MET A 290 -3.13 -10.05 8.29
CA MET A 290 -3.80 -10.29 7.01
C MET A 290 -5.02 -11.22 7.15
N SER A 291 -5.03 -12.11 8.15
CA SER A 291 -6.22 -12.91 8.51
C SER A 291 -7.28 -12.10 9.29
N ARG A 292 -7.12 -10.78 9.39
CA ARG A 292 -7.75 -9.88 10.38
C ARG A 292 -7.81 -10.49 11.79
N LEU A 293 -6.63 -10.77 12.36
CA LEU A 293 -6.48 -11.13 13.78
C LEU A 293 -5.47 -10.22 14.51
N SER A 294 -5.67 -10.04 15.82
CA SER A 294 -4.72 -9.39 16.75
C SER A 294 -4.67 -10.15 18.08
N CYS A 295 -3.57 -10.05 18.83
CA CYS A 295 -3.38 -10.78 20.09
C CYS A 295 -3.94 -9.98 21.28
N ILE A 296 -5.05 -10.43 21.84
CA ILE A 296 -5.76 -9.79 22.96
C ILE A 296 -5.95 -10.84 24.07
N ASP A 297 -5.50 -10.54 25.29
CA ASP A 297 -5.51 -11.43 26.46
C ASP A 297 -4.92 -12.83 26.20
N GLY A 298 -3.86 -12.91 25.38
CA GLY A 298 -3.22 -14.17 24.98
C GLY A 298 -4.04 -15.01 23.99
N THR A 299 -5.05 -14.42 23.35
CA THR A 299 -5.88 -15.07 22.32
C THR A 299 -5.94 -14.24 21.04
N CYS A 300 -5.90 -14.89 19.86
CA CYS A 300 -6.12 -14.19 18.60
C CYS A 300 -7.60 -13.84 18.45
N GLN A 301 -7.92 -12.56 18.54
CA GLN A 301 -9.27 -12.05 18.38
C GLN A 301 -9.41 -11.30 17.04
N PRO A 302 -10.57 -11.40 16.37
CA PRO A 302 -10.82 -10.61 15.18
C PRO A 302 -11.13 -9.16 15.56
N TRP A 303 -10.23 -8.27 15.15
CA TRP A 303 -10.60 -6.92 14.74
C TRP A 303 -11.67 -6.98 13.64
N GLY A 304 -12.53 -5.96 13.60
CA GLY A 304 -13.69 -5.91 12.72
C GLY A 304 -13.33 -5.55 11.27
N ASN A 305 -14.36 -5.19 10.51
CA ASN A 305 -14.23 -4.54 9.20
C ASN A 305 -13.98 -3.03 9.33
N GLY A 306 -13.36 -2.59 10.44
CA GLY A 306 -13.12 -1.19 10.78
C GLY A 306 -14.37 -0.33 11.07
N ALA A 307 -15.59 -0.84 10.91
CA ALA A 307 -16.80 -0.06 11.10
C ALA A 307 -17.03 0.36 12.57
N ALA A 308 -17.80 1.43 12.78
CA ALA A 308 -18.08 1.98 14.11
C ALA A 308 -18.61 0.92 15.10
N GLY A 309 -18.06 0.90 16.31
CA GLY A 309 -18.32 -0.05 17.38
C GLY A 309 -17.64 -1.43 17.22
N THR A 310 -17.00 -1.73 16.08
CA THR A 310 -16.28 -3.00 15.89
C THR A 310 -14.91 -2.99 16.57
N VAL A 311 -14.35 -4.18 16.83
CA VAL A 311 -13.11 -4.32 17.63
C VAL A 311 -11.87 -3.90 16.82
N CYS A 312 -10.86 -3.35 17.49
CA CYS A 312 -9.57 -2.98 16.92
C CYS A 312 -8.43 -3.23 17.94
N PRO A 313 -7.15 -3.30 17.50
CA PRO A 313 -6.00 -3.40 18.41
C PRO A 313 -5.81 -2.10 19.19
N GLN A 314 -5.64 -2.15 20.52
CA GLN A 314 -5.34 -0.95 21.31
C GLN A 314 -4.02 -0.31 20.86
N GLY A 315 -3.99 1.02 20.76
CA GLY A 315 -2.79 1.78 20.37
C GLY A 315 -2.33 1.56 18.93
N SER A 316 -3.15 0.97 18.05
CA SER A 316 -2.84 0.94 16.62
C SER A 316 -3.37 2.20 15.94
N ASP A 317 -2.53 3.23 15.90
CA ASP A 317 -2.77 4.48 15.15
C ASP A 317 -2.67 4.27 13.62
N SER A 318 -2.54 3.02 13.16
CA SER A 318 -2.53 2.67 11.74
C SER A 318 -3.89 3.00 11.11
N PRO A 319 -3.95 3.82 10.05
CA PRO A 319 -5.21 4.31 9.48
C PRO A 319 -6.10 3.21 8.88
N ASN A 320 -5.54 2.01 8.70
CA ASN A 320 -6.19 0.87 8.04
C ASN A 320 -6.93 -0.05 9.03
N VAL A 321 -6.99 0.34 10.30
CA VAL A 321 -7.60 -0.39 11.42
C VAL A 321 -9.11 -0.14 11.52
N CYS A 322 -9.50 1.11 11.32
CA CYS A 322 -10.88 1.57 11.38
C CYS A 322 -11.24 2.27 10.07
N ALA A 323 -12.52 2.28 9.72
CA ALA A 323 -12.99 3.04 8.57
C ALA A 323 -12.74 4.54 8.78
N THR A 324 -12.51 5.28 7.71
CA THR A 324 -12.06 6.67 7.77
C THR A 324 -13.08 7.59 8.47
N GLY A 325 -12.57 8.58 9.21
CA GLY A 325 -13.34 9.37 10.17
C GLY A 325 -13.47 8.73 11.55
N LEU A 326 -13.04 7.47 11.70
CA LEU A 326 -12.95 6.75 12.97
C LEU A 326 -11.49 6.61 13.45
N TRP A 327 -11.33 6.12 14.67
CA TRP A 327 -10.05 5.78 15.33
C TRP A 327 -10.26 4.63 16.33
N CYS A 328 -9.20 3.97 16.79
CA CYS A 328 -9.31 2.87 17.75
C CYS A 328 -9.28 3.37 19.20
N ASP A 329 -10.43 3.36 19.88
CA ASP A 329 -10.57 3.90 21.22
C ASP A 329 -9.92 3.04 22.32
N ALA A 330 -9.81 3.62 23.53
CA ALA A 330 -9.31 2.95 24.72
C ALA A 330 -10.18 1.76 25.20
N THR A 331 -11.34 1.49 24.58
CA THR A 331 -12.14 0.27 24.77
C THR A 331 -11.82 -0.82 23.74
N SER A 332 -10.84 -0.57 22.87
CA SER A 332 -10.46 -1.40 21.72
C SER A 332 -11.57 -1.45 20.66
N ARG A 333 -12.23 -0.31 20.40
CA ARG A 333 -13.30 -0.20 19.40
C ARG A 333 -13.12 0.99 18.47
N CYS A 334 -13.49 0.80 17.20
CA CYS A 334 -13.55 1.89 16.23
C CYS A 334 -14.65 2.88 16.63
N ALA A 335 -14.26 4.09 17.05
CA ALA A 335 -15.16 5.15 17.49
C ALA A 335 -15.02 6.38 16.58
N ASP A 336 -16.02 7.26 16.58
CA ASP A 336 -15.95 8.54 15.86
C ASP A 336 -14.76 9.37 16.38
N ARG A 337 -14.01 10.00 15.46
CA ARG A 337 -12.97 10.96 15.84
C ARG A 337 -13.54 12.15 16.60
N LYS A 338 -12.77 12.61 17.56
CA LYS A 338 -13.10 13.72 18.47
C LYS A 338 -13.07 15.04 17.71
N ALA A 339 -14.09 15.87 17.89
CA ALA A 339 -14.08 17.26 17.43
C ALA A 339 -13.06 18.10 18.22
N ASP A 340 -12.74 19.28 17.70
CA ASP A 340 -11.86 20.27 18.35
C ASP A 340 -12.30 20.62 19.79
N ASP A 341 -11.36 21.10 20.60
CA ASP A 341 -11.47 21.37 22.05
C ASP A 341 -11.77 20.15 22.94
N LEU A 342 -11.98 18.95 22.38
CA LEU A 342 -12.16 17.72 23.17
C LEU A 342 -10.80 17.12 23.61
N PRO A 343 -10.71 16.47 24.79
CA PRO A 343 -9.44 15.91 25.28
C PRO A 343 -8.89 14.77 24.41
N CYS A 344 -7.60 14.79 24.12
CA CYS A 344 -6.89 13.78 23.33
C CYS A 344 -5.57 13.34 23.94
N ASP A 345 -5.17 12.10 23.65
CA ASP A 345 -3.87 11.52 23.96
C ASP A 345 -2.96 11.40 22.72
N ASN A 346 -3.52 11.41 21.49
CA ASN A 346 -2.75 11.48 20.22
C ASN A 346 -3.54 12.10 19.04
N ASP A 347 -2.84 12.37 17.93
CA ASP A 347 -3.39 13.00 16.71
C ASP A 347 -4.46 12.18 15.99
N ALA A 348 -4.39 10.84 16.05
CA ALA A 348 -5.33 9.95 15.35
C ALA A 348 -6.72 9.96 16.00
N GLU A 349 -6.81 10.33 17.28
CA GLU A 349 -8.10 10.51 17.97
C GLU A 349 -8.91 11.70 17.44
N CYS A 350 -8.24 12.69 16.83
CA CYS A 350 -8.82 13.97 16.46
C CYS A 350 -9.34 13.99 15.02
N LEU A 351 -10.48 14.66 14.81
CA LEU A 351 -11.11 14.79 13.49
C LEU A 351 -10.22 15.60 12.54
N SER A 352 -9.62 16.68 13.06
CA SER A 352 -8.61 17.51 12.41
C SER A 352 -7.30 16.79 12.07
N GLY A 353 -7.04 15.63 12.70
CA GLY A 353 -5.73 14.99 12.69
C GLY A 353 -4.66 15.72 13.51
N THR A 354 -5.04 16.54 14.50
CA THR A 354 -4.07 17.27 15.34
C THR A 354 -4.50 17.33 16.81
N CYS A 355 -3.64 16.81 17.69
CA CYS A 355 -3.74 16.87 19.14
C CYS A 355 -2.66 17.81 19.69
N ASP A 356 -3.03 18.87 20.40
CA ASP A 356 -2.04 19.68 21.11
C ASP A 356 -1.63 18.98 22.41
N TYR A 357 -0.49 18.29 22.37
CA TYR A 357 0.14 17.60 23.50
C TYR A 357 0.48 18.52 24.70
N VAL A 358 0.37 19.85 24.58
CA VAL A 358 0.55 20.80 25.69
C VAL A 358 -0.75 21.06 26.46
N SER A 359 -1.88 21.23 25.77
CA SER A 359 -3.21 21.36 26.39
C SER A 359 -3.93 20.03 26.62
N GLY A 360 -3.53 18.98 25.90
CA GLY A 360 -4.20 17.68 25.85
C GLY A 360 -5.56 17.73 25.15
N THR A 361 -5.72 18.57 24.12
CA THR A 361 -6.99 18.72 23.39
C THR A 361 -6.81 18.74 21.86
N CYS A 362 -7.80 18.23 21.14
CA CYS A 362 -7.85 18.32 19.69
C CYS A 362 -7.91 19.79 19.28
N GLN A 363 -7.07 20.18 18.32
CA GLN A 363 -7.04 21.54 17.78
C GLN A 363 -7.48 21.53 16.32
N PRO A 364 -8.12 22.62 15.84
CA PRO A 364 -8.34 22.79 14.41
C PRO A 364 -7.00 22.76 13.67
N PRO A 365 -6.93 22.21 12.45
CA PRO A 365 -5.67 22.02 11.77
C PRO A 365 -5.06 23.38 11.40
N VAL A 366 -3.79 23.58 11.77
CA VAL A 366 -3.08 24.84 11.53
C VAL A 366 -2.61 24.87 10.07
N CYS A 367 -3.31 25.64 9.25
CA CYS A 367 -2.90 25.93 7.88
C CYS A 367 -1.98 27.16 7.88
N GLU A 368 -0.67 26.95 7.72
CA GLU A 368 0.35 28.01 7.57
C GLU A 368 0.60 28.40 6.10
#